data_AF-D7SG80-F1
#
_entry.id   AF-D7SG80-F1
#
_cell.length_a   1.000
_cell.length_b   1.000
_cell.length_c   1.000
_cell.angle_alpha   90.00
_cell.angle_beta   90.00
_cell.angle_gamma   90.00
#
_symmetry.space_group_name_H-M   'P 1'
#
loop_
_entity.id
_entity.type
_entity.pdbx_description
1 polymer ?
#
loop_
_entity_poly.entity_id
_entity_poly.type
_entity_poly.pdbx_seq_one_letter_code
_entity_poly.pdbx_strand_id
1 'polypeptide(L)'
;MLTFPGFVPLGEKQSVQAACEARRRYLAAHLVPLYANTNPTELWNNIVKYREHSGTDSNDCVETYEELRISYKGYKSMVYNLVFHMTIEEDKAAPASERESRKRLYFSHPFLSPATFLSFPRAEDGTISAVPMYAFAAKRLLLYRLRIKLELTARVVPMVLQDPVSKVAGQLRCPPSASSPLSNGLTQDDIENFLVELVPNLRLVRDIPPWMQPYYLCHASRKFMFMCDTRRTGAIAIDTMMKSDVFSELLRMYESDAQDAITTFPEGCTVDVAASHLVADTGVDDTVAALVISYEGEGNHPDDMYTVKALEEETVLRVRRSQLYWNPGSTEFLTQDVLSMDNWFSLPLMGRIYEHYTSLDLDGDGVLSIDELARYCDSSFTSLVVERVFECHVPHSGKHHVMDYKTYLDFVIATEHAATLPAMKYIWSILDLEGTKSYVTVDTLRGFCKEVASELIANGLMTDISAQSILSEVIDMINPKWHEWVEFDDIVRSGHQATVLPILLSYRNFYAYDCREQTAAEANDEYA
;
A
#
# COMPACT_ATOMS: atom_id res chain seq x y z
N MET A 1 3.27 -4.66 -33.50
CA MET A 1 3.34 -6.03 -32.95
C MET A 1 4.41 -6.04 -31.88
N LEU A 2 4.02 -6.02 -30.60
CA LEU A 2 4.95 -6.28 -29.51
C LEU A 2 5.38 -7.74 -29.63
N THR A 3 6.55 -8.00 -30.21
CA THR A 3 7.18 -9.31 -30.14
C THR A 3 7.42 -9.61 -28.67
N PHE A 4 6.61 -10.50 -28.09
CA PHE A 4 6.89 -11.08 -26.78
C PHE A 4 8.36 -11.54 -26.78
N PRO A 5 9.15 -11.23 -25.74
CA PRO A 5 10.53 -11.70 -25.67
C PRO A 5 10.49 -13.22 -25.81
N GLY A 6 11.06 -13.70 -26.91
CA GLY A 6 11.05 -15.11 -27.26
C GLY A 6 11.58 -15.95 -26.12
N PHE A 7 11.03 -17.15 -25.99
CA PHE A 7 11.55 -18.20 -25.11
C PHE A 7 13.07 -18.25 -25.22
N VAL A 8 13.76 -18.03 -24.09
CA VAL A 8 15.21 -18.24 -24.01
C VAL A 8 15.46 -19.72 -24.36
N PRO A 9 16.35 -20.03 -25.32
CA PRO A 9 16.72 -21.40 -25.65
C PRO A 9 17.11 -22.19 -24.40
N LEU A 10 16.79 -23.49 -24.33
CA LEU A 10 16.97 -24.29 -23.11
C LEU A 10 18.39 -24.23 -22.52
N GLY A 11 19.42 -24.19 -23.39
CA GLY A 11 20.82 -24.04 -22.99
C GLY A 11 21.19 -22.65 -22.47
N GLU A 12 20.50 -21.61 -22.92
CA GLU A 12 20.68 -20.24 -22.41
C GLU A 12 19.92 -20.01 -21.11
N LYS A 13 18.81 -20.72 -20.84
CA LYS A 13 18.00 -20.55 -19.62
C LYS A 13 18.81 -20.74 -18.35
N GLN A 14 19.64 -21.80 -18.30
CA GLN A 14 20.51 -22.06 -17.15
C GLN A 14 21.52 -20.94 -16.94
N SER A 15 22.10 -20.42 -18.03
CA SER A 15 23.03 -19.27 -17.98
C SER A 15 22.33 -18.00 -17.48
N VAL A 16 21.14 -17.69 -18.00
CA VAL A 16 20.35 -16.52 -17.58
C VAL A 16 19.92 -16.66 -16.11
N GLN A 17 19.45 -17.83 -15.68
CA GLN A 17 19.10 -18.09 -14.30
C GLN A 17 20.32 -17.93 -13.38
N ALA A 18 21.48 -18.50 -13.74
CA ALA A 18 22.71 -18.34 -12.98
C ALA A 18 23.13 -16.86 -12.88
N ALA A 19 22.96 -16.08 -13.95
CA ALA A 19 23.21 -14.64 -13.95
C ALA A 19 22.24 -13.88 -13.03
N CYS A 20 20.96 -14.25 -13.00
CA CYS A 20 19.95 -13.66 -12.12
C CYS A 20 20.27 -13.95 -10.65
N GLU A 21 20.63 -15.19 -10.32
CA GLU A 21 21.05 -15.57 -8.99
C GLU A 21 22.36 -14.89 -8.58
N ALA A 22 23.33 -14.78 -9.49
CA ALA A 22 24.57 -14.04 -9.25
C ALA A 22 24.30 -12.56 -8.95
N ARG A 23 23.36 -11.93 -9.68
CA ARG A 23 22.90 -10.56 -9.39
C ARG A 23 22.29 -10.46 -8.00
N ARG A 24 21.44 -11.40 -7.59
CA ARG A 24 20.83 -11.41 -6.24
C ARG A 24 21.89 -11.59 -5.16
N ARG A 25 22.84 -12.52 -5.34
CA ARG A 25 23.98 -12.69 -4.42
C ARG A 25 24.82 -11.43 -4.32
N TYR A 26 25.07 -10.75 -5.44
CA TYR A 26 25.77 -9.47 -5.47
C TYR A 26 25.02 -8.41 -4.66
N LEU A 27 23.72 -8.23 -4.91
CA LEU A 27 22.89 -7.28 -4.17
C LEU A 27 22.87 -7.56 -2.67
N ALA A 28 22.70 -8.84 -2.28
CA ALA A 28 22.71 -9.25 -0.88
C ALA A 28 24.06 -8.95 -0.20
N ALA A 29 25.17 -9.23 -0.89
CA ALA A 29 26.52 -8.98 -0.36
C ALA A 29 26.88 -7.49 -0.28
N HIS A 30 26.22 -6.62 -1.07
CA HIS A 30 26.51 -5.18 -1.13
C HIS A 30 25.38 -4.32 -0.56
N LEU A 31 24.42 -4.91 0.17
CA LEU A 31 23.24 -4.18 0.65
C LEU A 31 23.62 -3.00 1.56
N VAL A 32 24.54 -3.24 2.51
CA VAL A 32 25.00 -2.21 3.47
C VAL A 32 25.66 -1.02 2.76
N PRO A 33 26.68 -1.21 1.89
CA PRO A 33 27.22 -0.11 1.07
C PRO A 33 26.17 0.60 0.20
N LEU A 34 25.27 -0.15 -0.44
CA LEU A 34 24.23 0.44 -1.28
C LEU A 34 23.30 1.36 -0.47
N TYR A 35 22.99 0.98 0.77
CA TYR A 35 22.13 1.77 1.65
C TYR A 35 22.83 3.00 2.19
N ALA A 36 24.12 2.89 2.55
CA ALA A 36 24.94 4.03 2.93
C ALA A 36 24.97 5.09 1.82
N ASN A 37 25.18 4.67 0.57
CA ASN A 37 25.30 5.56 -0.59
C ASN A 37 23.97 6.18 -1.06
N THR A 38 22.85 5.72 -0.50
CA THR A 38 21.50 6.16 -0.83
C THR A 38 20.76 6.75 0.37
N ASN A 39 21.49 7.03 1.45
CA ASN A 39 20.94 7.62 2.67
C ASN A 39 20.56 9.10 2.41
N PRO A 40 19.29 9.49 2.69
CA PRO A 40 18.83 10.86 2.46
C PRO A 40 19.49 11.89 3.39
N THR A 41 19.82 11.53 4.62
CA THR A 41 20.54 12.39 5.57
C THR A 41 21.96 12.64 5.09
N GLU A 42 22.67 11.60 4.63
CA GLU A 42 24.01 11.74 4.08
C GLU A 42 24.01 12.58 2.79
N LEU A 43 23.01 12.40 1.92
CA LEU A 43 22.80 13.24 0.76
C LEU A 43 22.64 14.71 1.17
N TRP A 44 21.78 15.01 2.16
CA TRP A 44 21.56 16.37 2.65
C TRP A 44 22.83 16.98 3.24
N ASN A 45 23.56 16.24 4.08
CA ASN A 45 24.83 16.67 4.66
C ASN A 45 25.86 17.02 3.58
N ASN A 46 25.93 16.22 2.51
CA ASN A 46 26.81 16.50 1.37
C ASN A 46 26.37 17.74 0.58
N ILE A 47 25.07 17.96 0.39
CA ILE A 47 24.55 19.18 -0.23
C ILE A 47 24.97 20.41 0.57
N VAL A 48 24.74 20.40 1.89
CA VAL A 48 25.09 21.50 2.79
C VAL A 48 26.59 21.76 2.78
N LYS A 49 27.41 20.71 2.78
CA LYS A 49 28.88 20.78 2.75
C LYS A 49 29.43 21.39 1.45
N TYR A 50 28.81 21.10 0.30
CA TYR A 50 29.28 21.52 -1.02
C TYR A 50 28.42 22.63 -1.65
N ARG A 51 27.66 23.36 -0.82
CA ARG A 51 26.84 24.50 -1.25
C ARG A 51 27.68 25.63 -1.85
N GLU A 52 27.06 26.42 -2.71
CA GLU A 52 27.65 27.67 -3.19
C GLU A 52 27.57 28.71 -2.06
N HIS A 53 28.70 29.36 -1.75
CA HIS A 53 28.74 30.43 -0.76
C HIS A 53 28.67 31.75 -1.51
N SER A 54 27.60 32.53 -1.33
CA SER A 54 27.55 33.91 -1.83
C SER A 54 28.60 34.73 -1.08
N GLY A 55 29.72 35.02 -1.74
CA GLY A 55 30.81 35.76 -1.11
C GLY A 55 30.39 37.19 -0.78
N THR A 56 29.98 37.47 0.46
CA THR A 56 30.19 38.80 1.07
C THR A 56 30.12 38.90 2.60
N ASP A 57 29.56 37.94 3.35
CA ASP A 57 29.54 38.06 4.82
C ASP A 57 30.15 36.86 5.55
N SER A 58 31.08 37.15 6.47
CA SER A 58 31.80 36.18 7.30
C SER A 58 30.95 35.52 8.38
N ASN A 59 29.61 35.60 8.27
CA ASN A 59 28.64 35.05 9.20
C ASN A 59 27.50 34.37 8.41
N ASP A 60 27.88 33.47 7.50
CA ASP A 60 27.00 32.69 6.61
C ASP A 60 26.14 31.66 7.38
N CYS A 61 25.38 32.15 8.36
CA CYS A 61 24.18 31.51 8.87
C CYS A 61 23.15 31.62 7.75
N VAL A 62 23.02 30.57 6.95
CA VAL A 62 21.89 30.42 6.03
C VAL A 62 20.62 30.53 6.89
N GLU A 63 19.90 31.66 6.81
CA GLU A 63 18.72 31.92 7.63
C GLU A 63 17.57 30.98 7.27
N THR A 64 17.52 30.50 6.01
CA THR A 64 16.50 29.57 5.53
C THR A 64 17.07 28.53 4.55
N TYR A 65 16.71 27.24 4.71
CA TYR A 65 17.16 26.17 3.81
C TYR A 65 16.68 26.34 2.35
N GLU A 66 15.66 27.17 2.12
CA GLU A 66 15.09 27.44 0.79
C GLU A 66 16.06 28.20 -0.12
N GLU A 67 16.98 28.97 0.46
CA GLU A 67 17.97 29.76 -0.27
C GLU A 67 19.22 28.96 -0.65
N LEU A 68 19.34 27.71 -0.20
CA LEU A 68 20.54 26.92 -0.42
C LEU A 68 20.70 26.58 -1.91
N ARG A 69 21.81 27.01 -2.51
CA ARG A 69 22.14 26.79 -3.91
C ARG A 69 23.36 25.91 -4.07
N ILE A 70 23.43 25.19 -5.19
CA ILE A 70 24.57 24.33 -5.52
C ILE A 70 25.03 24.59 -6.95
N SER A 71 26.32 24.89 -7.12
CA SER A 71 26.95 24.95 -8.44
C SER A 71 27.22 23.55 -8.98
N TYR A 72 27.48 23.43 -10.28
CA TYR A 72 27.86 22.13 -10.86
C TYR A 72 29.13 21.55 -10.23
N LYS A 73 30.08 22.41 -9.83
CA LYS A 73 31.29 22.00 -9.11
C LYS A 73 30.94 21.42 -7.74
N GLY A 74 30.08 22.10 -6.98
CA GLY A 74 29.56 21.62 -5.71
C GLY A 74 28.82 20.29 -5.86
N TYR A 75 27.92 20.21 -6.83
CA TYR A 75 27.17 18.99 -7.16
C TYR A 75 28.09 17.82 -7.49
N LYS A 76 29.12 18.03 -8.33
CA LYS A 76 30.08 16.97 -8.65
C LYS A 76 30.82 16.50 -7.39
N SER A 77 31.27 17.42 -6.53
CA SER A 77 31.96 17.07 -5.29
C SER A 77 31.06 16.27 -4.34
N MET A 78 29.81 16.70 -4.20
CA MET A 78 28.77 16.01 -3.45
C MET A 78 28.58 14.57 -3.95
N VAL A 79 28.40 14.36 -5.25
CA VAL A 79 28.23 13.00 -5.81
C VAL A 79 29.47 12.14 -5.59
N TYR A 80 30.68 12.69 -5.77
CA TYR A 80 31.91 11.93 -5.56
C TYR A 80 32.09 11.51 -4.09
N ASN A 81 31.76 12.39 -3.15
CA ASN A 81 31.86 12.09 -1.73
C ASN A 81 30.79 11.06 -1.30
N LEU A 82 29.56 11.21 -1.80
CA LEU A 82 28.45 10.31 -1.47
C LEU A 82 28.60 8.90 -2.10
N VAL A 83 28.93 8.82 -3.39
CA VAL A 83 28.89 7.56 -4.15
C VAL A 83 30.22 6.82 -4.12
N PHE A 84 31.34 7.55 -4.13
CA PHE A 84 32.68 6.98 -4.21
C PHE A 84 33.51 7.17 -2.92
N HIS A 85 32.97 7.82 -1.89
CA HIS A 85 33.64 8.13 -0.63
C HIS A 85 35.02 8.79 -0.81
N MET A 86 35.13 9.66 -1.82
CA MET A 86 36.38 10.36 -2.14
C MET A 86 36.14 11.79 -2.59
N THR A 87 37.16 12.61 -2.45
CA THR A 87 37.19 13.97 -2.98
C THR A 87 37.63 13.98 -4.45
N ILE A 88 37.30 15.06 -5.17
CA ILE A 88 37.76 15.23 -6.56
C ILE A 88 39.28 15.34 -6.64
N GLU A 89 39.95 15.87 -5.61
CA GLU A 89 41.42 15.98 -5.58
C GLU A 89 42.09 14.62 -5.38
N GLU A 90 41.54 13.75 -4.52
CA GLU A 90 41.98 12.36 -4.39
C GLU A 90 41.78 11.59 -5.71
N ASP A 91 40.65 11.80 -6.39
CA ASP A 91 40.41 11.18 -7.69
C ASP A 91 41.45 11.62 -8.74
N LYS A 92 41.87 12.90 -8.74
CA LYS A 92 42.93 13.36 -9.67
C LYS A 92 44.26 12.66 -9.44
N ALA A 93 44.58 12.31 -8.19
CA ALA A 93 45.80 11.60 -7.81
C ALA A 93 45.74 10.08 -8.11
N ALA A 94 44.54 9.53 -8.34
CA ALA A 94 44.35 8.12 -8.61
C ALA A 94 44.82 7.70 -10.04
N PRO A 95 45.07 6.40 -10.27
CA PRO A 95 45.43 5.88 -11.59
C PRO A 95 44.42 6.24 -12.69
N ALA A 96 44.91 6.47 -13.91
CA ALA A 96 44.07 6.91 -15.03
C ALA A 96 42.94 5.91 -15.38
N SER A 97 43.17 4.61 -15.23
CA SER A 97 42.17 3.56 -15.46
C SER A 97 41.00 3.61 -14.48
N GLU A 98 41.29 3.86 -13.21
CA GLU A 98 40.26 3.99 -12.16
C GLU A 98 39.45 5.27 -12.32
N ARG A 99 40.13 6.38 -12.61
CA ARG A 99 39.51 7.67 -12.90
C ARG A 99 38.52 7.58 -14.05
N GLU A 100 38.91 6.92 -15.14
CA GLU A 100 38.05 6.72 -16.29
C GLU A 100 36.85 5.81 -15.96
N SER A 101 37.05 4.79 -15.12
CA SER A 101 35.98 3.92 -14.65
C SER A 101 34.96 4.67 -13.77
N ARG A 102 35.42 5.46 -12.79
CA ARG A 102 34.56 6.31 -11.95
C ARG A 102 33.85 7.38 -12.77
N LYS A 103 34.55 8.00 -13.73
CA LYS A 103 33.94 8.95 -14.66
C LYS A 103 32.79 8.28 -15.43
N ARG A 104 32.98 7.09 -15.98
CA ARG A 104 31.89 6.38 -16.68
C ARG A 104 30.71 6.13 -15.76
N LEU A 105 30.94 5.64 -14.54
CA LEU A 105 29.89 5.41 -13.53
C LEU A 105 29.15 6.70 -13.15
N TYR A 106 29.87 7.82 -12.99
CA TYR A 106 29.26 9.11 -12.69
C TYR A 106 28.35 9.59 -13.84
N PHE A 107 28.83 9.50 -15.08
CA PHE A 107 28.05 9.91 -16.25
C PHE A 107 26.87 8.98 -16.55
N SER A 108 26.96 7.70 -16.19
CA SER A 108 25.87 6.73 -16.31
C SER A 108 25.00 6.60 -15.06
N HIS A 109 25.27 7.36 -13.99
CA HIS A 109 24.55 7.21 -12.73
C HIS A 109 23.05 7.51 -12.93
N PRO A 110 22.13 6.59 -12.59
CA PRO A 110 20.71 6.74 -12.91
C PRO A 110 20.03 7.96 -12.28
N PHE A 111 20.54 8.43 -11.13
CA PHE A 111 19.86 9.43 -10.29
C PHE A 111 20.70 10.68 -9.98
N LEU A 112 22.00 10.65 -10.27
CA LEU A 112 22.97 11.67 -9.83
C LEU A 112 24.00 11.97 -10.93
N SER A 113 23.63 11.72 -12.19
CA SER A 113 24.48 12.05 -13.34
C SER A 113 24.53 13.56 -13.58
N PRO A 114 25.47 14.06 -14.40
CA PRO A 114 25.45 15.45 -14.87
C PRO A 114 24.15 15.84 -15.57
N ALA A 115 23.51 14.92 -16.30
CA ALA A 115 22.23 15.16 -16.94
C ALA A 115 21.12 15.48 -15.93
N THR A 116 21.19 14.88 -14.73
CA THR A 116 20.26 15.16 -13.64
C THR A 116 20.43 16.60 -13.15
N PHE A 117 21.66 17.07 -12.93
CA PHE A 117 21.89 18.48 -12.56
C PHE A 117 21.34 19.44 -13.62
N LEU A 118 21.59 19.13 -14.90
CA LEU A 118 21.18 19.97 -16.02
C LEU A 118 19.66 20.00 -16.27
N SER A 119 18.89 19.06 -15.70
CA SER A 119 17.42 19.06 -15.83
C SER A 119 16.74 20.07 -14.91
N PHE A 120 17.45 20.63 -13.93
CA PHE A 120 16.90 21.65 -13.04
C PHE A 120 17.03 23.07 -13.63
N PRO A 121 16.06 23.96 -13.35
CA PRO A 121 16.19 25.38 -13.65
C PRO A 121 17.44 25.96 -12.97
N ARG A 122 18.25 26.69 -13.75
CA ARG A 122 19.49 27.31 -13.29
C ARG A 122 19.31 28.82 -13.20
N ALA A 123 19.94 29.45 -12.21
CA ALA A 123 20.08 30.90 -12.16
C ALA A 123 21.13 31.40 -13.16
N GLU A 124 21.25 32.72 -13.25
CA GLU A 124 22.22 33.42 -14.09
C GLU A 124 23.68 33.03 -13.79
N ASP A 125 23.98 32.71 -12.53
CA ASP A 125 25.28 32.21 -12.06
C ASP A 125 25.53 30.73 -12.40
N GLY A 126 24.54 30.03 -12.95
CA GLY A 126 24.60 28.60 -13.28
C GLY A 126 24.32 27.64 -12.12
N THR A 127 23.90 28.15 -10.95
CA THR A 127 23.54 27.33 -9.79
C THR A 127 22.08 26.87 -9.83
N ILE A 128 21.77 25.78 -9.13
CA ILE A 128 20.40 25.27 -8.95
C ILE A 128 19.98 25.37 -7.49
N SER A 129 18.67 25.47 -7.24
CA SER A 129 18.12 25.35 -5.88
C SER A 129 18.29 23.93 -5.37
N ALA A 130 18.78 23.79 -4.14
CA ALA A 130 19.15 22.51 -3.56
C ALA A 130 17.95 21.70 -3.07
N VAL A 131 16.89 22.34 -2.55
CA VAL A 131 15.72 21.64 -1.98
C VAL A 131 14.95 20.81 -3.03
N PRO A 132 14.59 21.35 -4.21
CA PRO A 132 13.94 20.54 -5.25
C PRO A 132 14.84 19.42 -5.77
N MET A 133 16.15 19.67 -5.87
CA MET A 133 17.12 18.66 -6.28
C MET A 133 17.22 17.54 -5.24
N TYR A 134 17.25 17.90 -3.95
CA TYR A 134 17.27 16.97 -2.84
C TYR A 134 16.02 16.09 -2.85
N ALA A 135 14.82 16.70 -2.89
CA ALA A 135 13.56 15.98 -2.93
C ALA A 135 13.50 15.00 -4.12
N PHE A 136 13.95 15.43 -5.30
CA PHE A 136 14.05 14.59 -6.49
C PHE A 136 14.97 13.38 -6.30
N ALA A 137 16.15 13.60 -5.75
CA ALA A 137 17.18 12.58 -5.57
C ALA A 137 16.81 11.62 -4.43
N ALA A 138 16.43 12.15 -3.26
CA ALA A 138 16.00 11.39 -2.09
C ALA A 138 14.85 10.43 -2.43
N LYS A 139 13.82 10.90 -3.15
CA LYS A 139 12.71 10.05 -3.61
C LYS A 139 13.19 8.89 -4.49
N ARG A 140 14.10 9.14 -5.45
CA ARG A 140 14.61 8.10 -6.35
C ARG A 140 15.52 7.10 -5.64
N LEU A 141 16.36 7.58 -4.74
CA LEU A 141 17.23 6.76 -3.91
C LEU A 141 16.42 5.89 -2.95
N LEU A 142 15.34 6.41 -2.36
CA LEU A 142 14.37 5.61 -1.60
C LEU A 142 13.74 4.50 -2.45
N LEU A 143 13.16 4.84 -3.61
CA LEU A 143 12.57 3.84 -4.49
C LEU A 143 13.59 2.78 -4.94
N TYR A 144 14.85 3.17 -5.13
CA TYR A 144 15.93 2.23 -5.43
C TYR A 144 16.22 1.27 -4.26
N ARG A 145 16.31 1.77 -3.02
CA ARG A 145 16.48 0.94 -1.81
C ARG A 145 15.35 -0.07 -1.66
N LEU A 146 14.11 0.40 -1.78
CA LEU A 146 12.91 -0.45 -1.69
C LEU A 146 12.86 -1.47 -2.83
N ARG A 147 13.25 -1.08 -4.04
CA ARG A 147 13.36 -2.00 -5.17
C ARG A 147 14.36 -3.12 -4.88
N ILE A 148 15.53 -2.80 -4.33
CA ILE A 148 16.52 -3.83 -3.96
C ILE A 148 15.94 -4.79 -2.93
N LYS A 149 15.23 -4.29 -1.91
CA LYS A 149 14.55 -5.18 -0.94
C LYS A 149 13.60 -6.13 -1.64
N LEU A 150 12.71 -5.60 -2.47
CA LEU A 150 11.74 -6.41 -3.22
C LEU A 150 12.41 -7.46 -4.11
N GLU A 151 13.54 -7.14 -4.75
CA GLU A 151 14.31 -8.12 -5.54
C GLU A 151 14.94 -9.23 -4.67
N LEU A 152 15.31 -8.91 -3.43
CA LEU A 152 15.84 -9.89 -2.49
C LEU A 152 14.73 -10.74 -1.87
N THR A 153 13.54 -10.18 -1.64
CA THR A 153 12.39 -10.87 -1.07
C THR A 153 11.67 -11.75 -2.08
N ALA A 154 11.50 -11.31 -3.34
CA ALA A 154 10.71 -11.98 -4.37
C ALA A 154 11.18 -13.41 -4.70
N ARG A 155 10.28 -14.40 -4.68
CA ARG A 155 10.63 -15.81 -4.88
C ARG A 155 10.12 -16.40 -6.19
N VAL A 156 9.06 -15.85 -6.80
CA VAL A 156 8.43 -16.45 -7.99
C VAL A 156 9.29 -16.21 -9.24
N VAL A 157 9.91 -17.25 -9.77
CA VAL A 157 10.73 -17.16 -10.98
C VAL A 157 9.88 -16.70 -12.18
N PRO A 158 10.36 -15.75 -13.01
CA PRO A 158 9.59 -15.24 -14.15
C PRO A 158 9.33 -16.31 -15.20
N MET A 159 8.21 -16.19 -15.93
CA MET A 159 7.76 -17.16 -16.94
C MET A 159 8.82 -17.51 -17.99
N VAL A 160 9.69 -16.56 -18.35
CA VAL A 160 10.77 -16.76 -19.34
C VAL A 160 11.78 -17.83 -18.89
N LEU A 161 11.98 -17.96 -17.59
CA LEU A 161 12.90 -18.93 -16.97
C LEU A 161 12.20 -20.21 -16.51
N GLN A 162 10.87 -20.21 -16.42
CA GLN A 162 10.11 -21.42 -16.10
C GLN A 162 10.20 -22.44 -17.25
N ASP A 163 10.16 -23.72 -16.91
CA ASP A 163 10.08 -24.81 -17.88
C ASP A 163 8.66 -24.92 -18.45
N PRO A 164 8.46 -24.79 -19.78
CA PRO A 164 7.14 -24.92 -20.39
C PRO A 164 6.52 -26.33 -20.22
N VAL A 165 7.34 -27.38 -20.04
CA VAL A 165 6.87 -28.77 -19.92
C VAL A 165 6.34 -29.05 -18.51
N SER A 166 6.91 -28.38 -17.50
CA SER A 166 6.43 -28.39 -16.12
C SER A 166 5.09 -27.66 -15.98
N LYS A 167 4.00 -28.25 -16.48
CA LYS A 167 2.64 -27.94 -16.02
C LYS A 167 2.40 -28.55 -14.64
N VAL A 168 3.29 -28.26 -13.68
CA VAL A 168 3.06 -28.68 -12.29
C VAL A 168 1.86 -27.89 -11.78
N ALA A 169 0.80 -28.60 -11.42
CA ALA A 169 -0.35 -27.99 -10.77
C ALA A 169 0.12 -27.20 -9.53
N GLY A 170 -0.25 -25.92 -9.45
CA GLY A 170 0.15 -25.03 -8.36
C GLY A 170 1.33 -24.09 -8.64
N GLN A 171 2.00 -24.17 -9.79
CA GLN A 171 3.07 -23.21 -10.12
C GLN A 171 2.50 -21.81 -10.42
N LEU A 172 2.80 -20.84 -9.55
CA LEU A 172 2.38 -19.45 -9.70
C LEU A 172 3.02 -18.79 -10.93
N ARG A 173 2.26 -17.92 -11.59
CA ARG A 173 2.67 -17.27 -12.85
C ARG A 173 2.74 -15.76 -12.69
N CYS A 174 3.92 -15.23 -12.40
CA CYS A 174 4.11 -13.79 -12.39
C CYS A 174 3.96 -13.23 -13.83
N PRO A 175 3.15 -12.18 -14.04
CA PRO A 175 3.19 -11.40 -15.27
C PRO A 175 4.61 -10.95 -15.64
N PRO A 176 4.97 -10.91 -16.93
CA PRO A 176 6.28 -10.38 -17.33
C PRO A 176 6.35 -8.88 -17.02
N SER A 177 7.44 -8.47 -16.40
CA SER A 177 7.76 -7.05 -16.19
C SER A 177 8.33 -6.45 -17.47
N ALA A 178 7.79 -5.30 -17.91
CA ALA A 178 8.32 -4.58 -19.06
C ALA A 178 9.69 -3.94 -18.77
N SER A 179 9.90 -3.52 -17.51
CA SER A 179 11.12 -2.83 -17.09
C SER A 179 12.20 -3.77 -16.56
N SER A 180 11.84 -4.97 -16.10
CA SER A 180 12.78 -5.95 -15.56
C SER A 180 12.29 -7.39 -15.77
N PRO A 181 12.31 -7.89 -17.02
CA PRO A 181 11.71 -9.19 -17.38
C PRO A 181 12.34 -10.41 -16.67
N LEU A 182 13.52 -10.23 -16.07
CA LEU A 182 14.26 -11.25 -15.33
C LEU A 182 14.09 -11.17 -13.81
N SER A 183 13.35 -10.17 -13.31
CA SER A 183 13.05 -10.06 -11.88
C SER A 183 12.03 -11.11 -11.47
N ASN A 184 12.17 -11.60 -10.24
CA ASN A 184 11.18 -12.49 -9.66
C ASN A 184 9.89 -11.73 -9.32
N GLY A 185 8.78 -12.46 -9.33
CA GLY A 185 7.49 -12.02 -8.80
C GLY A 185 7.37 -12.24 -7.30
N LEU A 186 6.47 -11.48 -6.70
CA LEU A 186 6.15 -11.45 -5.28
C LEU A 186 4.87 -12.23 -5.02
N THR A 187 4.91 -13.21 -4.13
CA THR A 187 3.69 -13.79 -3.53
C THR A 187 3.14 -12.87 -2.43
N GLN A 188 1.97 -13.23 -1.88
CA GLN A 188 1.46 -12.56 -0.69
C GLN A 188 2.46 -12.65 0.47
N ASP A 189 2.99 -13.83 0.77
CA ASP A 189 3.99 -14.03 1.83
C ASP A 189 5.26 -13.20 1.59
N ASP A 190 5.70 -13.07 0.34
CA ASP A 190 6.84 -12.21 0.01
C ASP A 190 6.52 -10.73 0.32
N ILE A 191 5.30 -10.27 0.05
CA ILE A 191 4.85 -8.92 0.38
C ILE A 191 4.76 -8.74 1.89
N GLU A 192 4.22 -9.70 2.64
CA GLU A 192 4.16 -9.66 4.10
C GLU A 192 5.55 -9.59 4.71
N ASN A 193 6.49 -10.42 4.28
CA ASN A 193 7.88 -10.37 4.73
C ASN A 193 8.54 -9.01 4.43
N PHE A 194 8.26 -8.44 3.25
CA PHE A 194 8.72 -7.09 2.92
C PHE A 194 8.11 -6.03 3.86
N LEU A 195 6.80 -6.10 4.11
CA LEU A 195 6.09 -5.17 4.98
C LEU A 195 6.57 -5.26 6.44
N VAL A 196 6.84 -6.46 6.96
CA VAL A 196 7.42 -6.67 8.30
C VAL A 196 8.69 -5.84 8.46
N GLU A 197 9.59 -5.86 7.47
CA GLU A 197 10.82 -5.07 7.54
C GLU A 197 10.58 -3.54 7.46
N LEU A 198 9.42 -3.11 6.97
CA LEU A 198 9.07 -1.69 6.90
C LEU A 198 8.33 -1.20 8.14
N VAL A 199 7.70 -2.07 8.93
CA VAL A 199 6.94 -1.70 10.15
C VAL A 199 7.67 -0.66 11.02
N PRO A 200 8.99 -0.78 11.31
CA PRO A 200 9.69 0.23 12.13
C PRO A 200 9.69 1.65 11.57
N ASN A 201 9.48 1.80 10.26
CA ASN A 201 9.43 3.06 9.52
C ASN A 201 8.00 3.53 9.23
N LEU A 202 6.97 2.76 9.59
CA LEU A 202 5.58 3.13 9.33
C LEU A 202 5.00 3.86 10.53
N ARG A 203 4.68 5.14 10.34
CA ARG A 203 4.02 5.96 11.38
C ARG A 203 2.72 5.30 11.81
N LEU A 204 2.38 5.38 13.11
CA LEU A 204 1.16 4.78 13.71
C LEU A 204 1.06 3.24 13.63
N VAL A 205 2.00 2.55 12.98
CA VAL A 205 1.99 1.09 12.82
C VAL A 205 3.18 0.45 13.53
N ARG A 206 4.33 1.14 13.58
CA ARG A 206 5.57 0.67 14.21
C ARG A 206 5.35 -0.03 15.56
N ASP A 207 4.53 0.56 16.41
CA ASP A 207 4.30 0.10 17.78
C ASP A 207 3.02 -0.77 17.88
N ILE A 208 2.67 -1.50 16.82
CA ILE A 208 1.56 -2.47 16.85
C ILE A 208 1.87 -3.61 17.83
N PRO A 209 0.89 -4.06 18.66
CA PRO A 209 1.06 -5.24 19.50
C PRO A 209 1.45 -6.50 18.70
N PRO A 210 2.36 -7.35 19.21
CA PRO A 210 2.82 -8.55 18.50
C PRO A 210 1.69 -9.48 18.04
N TRP A 211 0.69 -9.70 18.90
CA TRP A 211 -0.47 -10.55 18.59
C TRP A 211 -1.33 -10.01 17.44
N MET A 212 -1.32 -8.70 17.18
CA MET A 212 -2.10 -8.06 16.10
C MET A 212 -1.32 -7.96 14.78
N GLN A 213 0.00 -8.08 14.82
CA GLN A 213 0.87 -7.94 13.66
C GLN A 213 0.47 -8.86 12.48
N PRO A 214 0.14 -10.16 12.65
CA PRO A 214 -0.28 -11.01 11.54
C PRO A 214 -1.53 -10.49 10.80
N TYR A 215 -2.50 -9.94 11.54
CA TYR A 215 -3.71 -9.36 10.95
C TYR A 215 -3.40 -8.10 10.15
N TYR A 216 -2.50 -7.24 10.64
CA TYR A 216 -2.06 -6.06 9.91
C TYR A 216 -1.31 -6.41 8.63
N LEU A 217 -0.41 -7.40 8.69
CA LEU A 217 0.34 -7.84 7.51
C LEU A 217 -0.58 -8.43 6.44
N CYS A 218 -1.55 -9.26 6.86
CA CYS A 218 -2.59 -9.78 5.96
C CYS A 218 -3.42 -8.62 5.36
N HIS A 219 -3.89 -7.68 6.20
CA HIS A 219 -4.62 -6.49 5.77
C HIS A 219 -3.85 -5.71 4.70
N ALA A 220 -2.62 -5.32 4.99
CA ALA A 220 -1.78 -4.52 4.11
C ALA A 220 -1.37 -5.26 2.83
N SER A 221 -0.99 -6.54 2.92
CA SER A 221 -0.60 -7.36 1.76
C SER A 221 -1.79 -7.63 0.84
N ARG A 222 -3.00 -7.76 1.39
CA ARG A 222 -4.20 -8.07 0.62
C ARG A 222 -4.55 -6.99 -0.39
N LYS A 223 -4.42 -5.70 -0.06
CA LYS A 223 -4.70 -4.62 -1.02
C LYS A 223 -3.76 -4.67 -2.22
N PHE A 224 -2.48 -5.03 -2.02
CA PHE A 224 -1.58 -5.29 -3.15
C PHE A 224 -2.04 -6.47 -3.99
N MET A 225 -2.36 -7.61 -3.36
CA MET A 225 -2.84 -8.80 -4.08
C MET A 225 -4.13 -8.51 -4.86
N PHE A 226 -5.10 -7.83 -4.26
CA PHE A 226 -6.36 -7.50 -4.92
C PHE A 226 -6.16 -6.53 -6.10
N MET A 227 -5.41 -5.43 -5.89
CA MET A 227 -5.28 -4.37 -6.90
C MET A 227 -4.28 -4.70 -8.01
N CYS A 228 -3.20 -5.41 -7.69
CA CYS A 228 -2.09 -5.63 -8.63
C CYS A 228 -2.13 -7.00 -9.31
N ASP A 229 -2.67 -8.05 -8.67
CA ASP A 229 -2.82 -9.37 -9.27
C ASP A 229 -4.13 -9.49 -10.07
N THR A 230 -4.27 -8.67 -11.10
CA THR A 230 -5.49 -8.57 -11.91
C THR A 230 -5.86 -9.84 -12.70
N ARG A 231 -4.96 -10.84 -12.71
CA ARG A 231 -5.14 -12.16 -13.34
C ARG A 231 -5.25 -13.30 -12.34
N ARG A 232 -5.26 -13.02 -11.02
CA ARG A 232 -5.33 -14.00 -9.93
C ARG A 232 -4.30 -15.12 -10.09
N THR A 233 -3.07 -14.77 -10.46
CA THR A 233 -1.98 -15.75 -10.64
C THR A 233 -1.27 -16.10 -9.34
N GLY A 234 -1.59 -15.40 -8.25
CA GLY A 234 -0.95 -15.46 -6.94
C GLY A 234 0.42 -14.81 -6.88
N ALA A 235 0.83 -14.07 -7.92
CA ALA A 235 2.14 -13.43 -7.98
C ALA A 235 2.12 -12.08 -8.73
N ILE A 236 2.76 -11.07 -8.16
CA ILE A 236 2.82 -9.70 -8.71
C ILE A 236 4.24 -9.38 -9.17
N ALA A 237 4.37 -8.72 -10.32
CA ALA A 237 5.66 -8.19 -10.77
C ALA A 237 6.05 -6.97 -9.92
N ILE A 238 7.33 -6.88 -9.52
CA ILE A 238 7.82 -5.81 -8.65
C ILE A 238 7.50 -4.41 -9.20
N ASP A 239 7.61 -4.20 -10.52
CA ASP A 239 7.30 -2.90 -11.12
C ASP A 239 5.81 -2.59 -11.17
N THR A 240 4.93 -3.60 -11.24
CA THR A 240 3.49 -3.42 -11.06
C THR A 240 3.20 -2.93 -9.64
N MET A 241 3.78 -3.59 -8.62
CA MET A 241 3.63 -3.17 -7.22
C MET A 241 4.11 -1.73 -7.03
N MET A 242 5.36 -1.42 -7.40
CA MET A 242 5.95 -0.10 -7.15
C MET A 242 5.30 1.07 -7.91
N LYS A 243 4.61 0.80 -9.02
CA LYS A 243 3.90 1.82 -9.81
C LYS A 243 2.43 1.97 -9.40
N SER A 244 1.94 1.12 -8.50
CA SER A 244 0.55 1.16 -8.05
C SER A 244 0.27 2.35 -7.14
N ASP A 245 -0.98 2.81 -7.14
CA ASP A 245 -1.47 3.79 -6.16
C ASP A 245 -1.40 3.23 -4.73
N VAL A 246 -1.55 1.92 -4.58
CA VAL A 246 -1.40 1.19 -3.31
C VAL A 246 0.01 1.37 -2.73
N PHE A 247 1.05 1.31 -3.56
CA PHE A 247 2.42 1.56 -3.08
C PHE A 247 2.62 3.03 -2.72
N SER A 248 2.00 3.95 -3.46
CA SER A 248 2.04 5.38 -3.12
C SER A 248 1.33 5.65 -1.79
N GLU A 249 0.22 4.97 -1.52
CA GLU A 249 -0.53 5.02 -0.27
C GLU A 249 0.30 4.50 0.92
N LEU A 250 1.00 3.38 0.76
CA LEU A 250 1.98 2.88 1.73
C LEU A 250 3.08 3.91 2.01
N LEU A 251 3.64 4.52 0.96
CA LEU A 251 4.70 5.51 1.11
C LEU A 251 4.26 6.79 1.81
N ARG A 252 2.95 7.11 1.86
CA ARG A 252 2.44 8.23 2.67
C ARG A 252 2.56 7.97 4.17
N MET A 253 2.68 6.70 4.59
CA MET A 253 2.90 6.29 5.98
C MET A 253 4.38 6.05 6.31
N TYR A 254 5.26 6.06 5.32
CA TYR A 254 6.64 5.63 5.47
C TYR A 254 7.60 6.79 5.72
N GLU A 255 8.38 6.68 6.80
CA GLU A 255 9.50 7.58 7.10
C GLU A 255 10.84 6.98 6.69
N SER A 256 11.73 7.82 6.14
CA SER A 256 13.06 7.35 5.75
C SER A 256 13.97 7.04 6.94
N ASP A 257 13.79 7.76 8.04
CA ASP A 257 14.36 7.43 9.34
C ASP A 257 13.28 6.74 10.19
N ALA A 258 13.65 5.68 10.88
CA ALA A 258 12.73 4.99 11.79
C ALA A 258 12.47 5.78 13.07
N GLN A 259 13.34 6.75 13.40
CA GLN A 259 13.12 7.65 14.52
C GLN A 259 11.98 8.63 14.26
N ASP A 260 11.84 9.12 13.03
CA ASP A 260 10.77 10.04 12.63
C ASP A 260 9.38 9.39 12.67
N ALA A 261 9.31 8.05 12.66
CA ALA A 261 8.06 7.30 12.78
C ALA A 261 7.58 7.14 14.25
N ILE A 262 8.37 7.54 15.24
CA ILE A 262 8.05 7.38 16.67
C ILE A 262 7.02 8.43 17.10
N THR A 263 5.93 7.96 17.70
CA THR A 263 4.91 8.84 18.29
C THR A 263 5.08 8.90 19.82
N THR A 264 5.16 10.08 20.41
CA THR A 264 5.18 10.20 21.89
C THR A 264 3.85 9.76 22.47
N PHE A 265 3.87 8.93 23.52
CA PHE A 265 2.67 8.60 24.29
C PHE A 265 2.55 9.58 25.46
N PRO A 266 1.57 10.50 25.46
CA PRO A 266 1.47 11.52 26.51
C PRO A 266 1.09 10.92 27.86
N GLU A 267 1.31 11.68 28.94
CA GLU A 267 0.85 11.31 30.28
C GLU A 267 -0.67 11.12 30.30
N GLY A 268 -1.14 10.06 30.97
CA GLY A 268 -2.54 9.65 30.96
C GLY A 268 -2.94 8.75 29.79
N CYS A 269 -2.08 8.54 28.79
CA CYS A 269 -2.35 7.62 27.70
C CYS A 269 -2.31 6.17 28.15
N THR A 270 -3.25 5.35 27.70
CA THR A 270 -3.18 3.90 27.87
C THR A 270 -2.37 3.29 26.75
N VAL A 271 -1.48 2.37 27.09
CA VAL A 271 -0.58 1.66 26.18
C VAL A 271 -0.50 0.21 26.60
N ASP A 272 -0.05 -0.65 25.69
CA ASP A 272 0.22 -2.05 26.00
C ASP A 272 1.72 -2.26 26.25
N VAL A 273 2.05 -3.15 27.18
CA VAL A 273 3.42 -3.60 27.46
C VAL A 273 3.46 -5.13 27.45
N ALA A 274 4.63 -5.71 27.17
CA ALA A 274 4.78 -7.16 27.21
C ALA A 274 4.45 -7.71 28.61
N ALA A 275 3.60 -8.73 28.68
CA ALA A 275 3.13 -9.33 29.93
C ALA A 275 4.28 -9.90 30.79
N SER A 276 5.39 -10.27 30.13
CA SER A 276 6.63 -10.76 30.76
C SER A 276 7.29 -9.76 31.72
N HIS A 277 6.91 -8.48 31.69
CA HIS A 277 7.35 -7.49 32.67
C HIS A 277 6.69 -7.63 34.05
N LEU A 278 5.53 -8.29 34.12
CA LEU A 278 4.74 -8.46 35.34
C LEU A 278 4.78 -9.90 35.84
N VAL A 279 4.55 -10.85 34.95
CA VAL A 279 4.41 -12.27 35.28
C VAL A 279 5.47 -13.07 34.53
N ALA A 280 6.25 -13.87 35.25
CA ALA A 280 7.15 -14.84 34.62
C ALA A 280 6.32 -15.99 34.01
N ASP A 281 6.72 -16.47 32.83
CA ASP A 281 6.09 -17.55 32.04
C ASP A 281 4.85 -17.18 31.18
N THR A 282 4.64 -15.90 30.84
CA THR A 282 3.64 -15.49 29.84
C THR A 282 4.10 -15.80 28.40
N GLY A 283 3.16 -15.87 27.47
CA GLY A 283 3.46 -15.97 26.04
C GLY A 283 4.30 -14.78 25.55
N VAL A 284 5.11 -15.02 24.52
CA VAL A 284 6.00 -13.99 23.93
C VAL A 284 5.19 -12.82 23.35
N ASP A 285 3.98 -13.11 22.86
CA ASP A 285 3.11 -12.14 22.20
C ASP A 285 2.04 -11.54 23.13
N ASP A 286 1.99 -11.98 24.38
CA ASP A 286 0.99 -11.53 25.35
C ASP A 286 1.31 -10.10 25.81
N THR A 287 0.31 -9.21 25.75
CA THR A 287 0.41 -7.83 26.23
C THR A 287 -0.56 -7.55 27.37
N VAL A 288 -0.22 -6.58 28.22
CA VAL A 288 -1.05 -6.10 29.33
C VAL A 288 -1.19 -4.58 29.19
N ALA A 289 -2.41 -4.08 29.43
CA ALA A 289 -2.70 -2.67 29.40
C ALA A 289 -2.10 -1.92 30.61
N ALA A 290 -1.48 -0.78 30.34
CA ALA A 290 -0.84 0.09 31.31
C ALA A 290 -1.14 1.56 31.02
N LEU A 291 -1.14 2.39 32.06
CA LEU A 291 -1.31 3.84 32.00
C LEU A 291 0.04 4.54 32.06
N VAL A 292 0.31 5.46 31.14
CA VAL A 292 1.52 6.31 31.19
C VAL A 292 1.40 7.32 32.32
N ILE A 293 2.33 7.26 33.29
CA ILE A 293 2.42 8.23 34.39
C ILE A 293 3.30 9.41 34.00
N SER A 294 4.49 9.12 33.45
CA SER A 294 5.50 10.13 33.11
C SER A 294 6.56 9.54 32.20
N TYR A 295 7.26 10.37 31.44
CA TYR A 295 8.42 9.97 30.64
C TYR A 295 9.56 10.97 30.73
N GLU A 296 10.78 10.49 30.49
CA GLU A 296 11.99 11.31 30.42
C GLU A 296 12.17 11.86 29.00
N GLY A 297 12.68 13.10 28.88
CA GLY A 297 12.89 13.74 27.59
C GLY A 297 11.59 14.15 26.88
N GLU A 298 11.58 14.02 25.56
CA GLU A 298 10.40 14.32 24.72
C GLU A 298 9.56 13.08 24.43
N GLY A 299 10.02 11.89 24.85
CA GLY A 299 9.33 10.63 24.64
C GLY A 299 9.30 10.15 23.18
N ASN A 300 10.10 10.79 22.31
CA ASN A 300 10.19 10.56 20.87
C ASN A 300 11.46 9.79 20.46
N HIS A 301 12.30 9.40 21.41
CA HIS A 301 13.47 8.58 21.17
C HIS A 301 13.22 7.14 21.67
N PRO A 302 13.70 6.08 20.98
CA PRO A 302 13.40 4.69 21.35
C PRO A 302 13.91 4.32 22.76
N ASP A 303 14.96 4.99 23.23
CA ASP A 303 15.55 4.77 24.56
C ASP A 303 14.97 5.66 25.66
N ASP A 304 14.01 6.56 25.35
CA ASP A 304 13.37 7.38 26.37
C ASP A 304 12.67 6.49 27.40
N MET A 305 12.88 6.80 28.67
CA MET A 305 12.36 6.01 29.78
C MET A 305 10.95 6.46 30.13
N TYR A 306 10.03 5.51 30.16
CA TYR A 306 8.64 5.69 30.55
C TYR A 306 8.39 5.01 31.90
N THR A 307 7.62 5.68 32.74
CA THR A 307 7.04 5.10 33.95
C THR A 307 5.56 4.85 33.67
N VAL A 308 5.17 3.58 33.68
CA VAL A 308 3.80 3.14 33.39
C VAL A 308 3.24 2.35 34.56
N LYS A 309 1.93 2.36 34.73
CA LYS A 309 1.23 1.60 35.77
C LYS A 309 0.31 0.58 35.12
N ALA A 310 0.56 -0.70 35.36
CA ALA A 310 -0.32 -1.77 34.87
C ALA A 310 -1.73 -1.59 35.45
N LEU A 311 -2.77 -1.74 34.61
CA LEU A 311 -4.15 -1.48 35.02
C LEU A 311 -4.71 -2.58 35.93
N GLU A 312 -4.31 -3.84 35.73
CA GLU A 312 -4.82 -4.98 36.51
C GLU A 312 -4.03 -5.19 37.81
N GLU A 313 -2.71 -5.27 37.71
CA GLU A 313 -1.82 -5.54 38.85
C GLU A 313 -1.45 -4.28 39.66
N GLU A 314 -1.86 -3.09 39.20
CA GLU A 314 -1.57 -1.79 39.82
C GLU A 314 -0.07 -1.54 40.07
N THR A 315 0.78 -2.32 39.39
CA THR A 315 2.23 -2.33 39.55
C THR A 315 2.86 -1.27 38.64
N VAL A 316 3.78 -0.48 39.20
CA VAL A 316 4.51 0.54 38.46
C VAL A 316 5.76 -0.07 37.83
N LEU A 317 5.86 0.07 36.51
CA LEU A 317 6.96 -0.43 35.69
C LEU A 317 7.75 0.74 35.10
N ARG A 318 9.05 0.53 34.93
CA ARG A 318 9.93 1.40 34.15
C ARG A 318 10.35 0.67 32.89
N VAL A 319 9.93 1.18 31.73
CA VAL A 319 10.13 0.57 30.42
C VAL A 319 10.66 1.60 29.44
N ARG A 320 11.30 1.15 28.35
CA ARG A 320 11.72 2.06 27.27
C ARG A 320 10.54 2.38 26.35
N ARG A 321 10.61 3.52 25.67
CA ARG A 321 9.64 3.89 24.63
C ARG A 321 9.46 2.80 23.59
N SER A 322 10.54 2.12 23.19
CA SER A 322 10.48 1.02 22.21
C SER A 322 9.75 -0.25 22.68
N GLN A 323 9.30 -0.31 23.93
CA GLN A 323 8.60 -1.46 24.51
C GLN A 323 7.11 -1.18 24.76
N LEU A 324 6.63 0.00 24.36
CA LEU A 324 5.23 0.40 24.45
C LEU A 324 4.53 0.12 23.12
N TYR A 325 3.32 -0.42 23.19
CA TYR A 325 2.48 -0.74 22.04
C TYR A 325 1.16 0.04 22.06
N TRP A 326 0.57 0.21 20.89
CA TRP A 326 -0.78 0.75 20.73
C TRP A 326 -1.81 -0.16 21.36
N ASN A 327 -2.82 0.43 21.99
CA ASN A 327 -4.03 -0.27 22.39
C ASN A 327 -5.28 0.58 22.06
N PRO A 328 -6.50 0.03 22.19
CA PRO A 328 -7.71 0.78 21.85
C PRO A 328 -7.84 2.12 22.58
N GLY A 329 -7.45 2.20 23.86
CA GLY A 329 -7.48 3.46 24.60
C GLY A 329 -6.39 4.47 24.18
N SER A 330 -5.31 4.03 23.52
CA SER A 330 -4.32 4.95 22.95
C SER A 330 -4.93 5.88 21.90
N THR A 331 -6.05 5.47 21.27
CA THR A 331 -6.71 6.22 20.20
C THR A 331 -7.31 7.54 20.69
N GLU A 332 -7.64 7.66 21.98
CA GLU A 332 -8.17 8.89 22.59
C GLU A 332 -7.18 10.07 22.50
N PHE A 333 -5.89 9.78 22.34
CA PHE A 333 -4.82 10.77 22.25
C PHE A 333 -4.39 11.08 20.81
N LEU A 334 -5.01 10.43 19.83
CA LEU A 334 -4.80 10.75 18.42
C LEU A 334 -5.74 11.89 18.00
N THR A 335 -5.25 12.76 17.14
CA THR A 335 -6.08 13.83 16.56
C THR A 335 -7.19 13.24 15.69
N GLN A 336 -8.33 13.95 15.61
CA GLN A 336 -9.47 13.49 14.79
C GLN A 336 -9.09 13.20 13.33
N ASP A 337 -8.20 14.00 12.72
CA ASP A 337 -7.71 13.77 11.35
C ASP A 337 -6.99 12.42 11.18
N VAL A 338 -6.27 11.98 12.22
CA VAL A 338 -5.57 10.69 12.24
C VAL A 338 -6.57 9.56 12.41
N LEU A 339 -7.57 9.74 13.29
CA LEU A 339 -8.62 8.75 13.50
C LEU A 339 -9.49 8.59 12.25
N SER A 340 -9.83 9.67 11.57
CA SER A 340 -10.61 9.65 10.32
C SER A 340 -9.77 9.41 9.07
N MET A 341 -8.48 9.10 9.21
CA MET A 341 -7.60 8.89 8.07
C MET A 341 -8.08 7.71 7.21
N ASP A 342 -8.24 8.00 5.91
CA ASP A 342 -8.56 7.02 4.88
C ASP A 342 -7.26 6.54 4.21
N ASN A 343 -6.49 5.75 4.96
CA ASN A 343 -5.27 5.11 4.45
C ASN A 343 -5.22 3.65 4.93
N TRP A 344 -5.21 2.72 3.99
CA TRP A 344 -5.22 1.27 4.22
C TRP A 344 -4.01 0.74 4.99
N PHE A 345 -2.91 1.49 5.01
CA PHE A 345 -1.72 1.14 5.78
C PHE A 345 -1.70 1.82 7.16
N SER A 346 -2.81 2.42 7.58
CA SER A 346 -2.93 3.01 8.90
C SER A 346 -3.57 2.06 9.90
N LEU A 347 -3.05 2.08 11.13
CA LEU A 347 -3.60 1.28 12.21
C LEU A 347 -5.06 1.64 12.55
N PRO A 348 -5.47 2.93 12.59
CA PRO A 348 -6.87 3.28 12.84
C PRO A 348 -7.86 2.71 11.82
N LEU A 349 -7.55 2.76 10.51
CA LEU A 349 -8.45 2.19 9.50
C LEU A 349 -8.49 0.66 9.58
N MET A 350 -7.34 0.00 9.74
CA MET A 350 -7.28 -1.44 9.95
C MET A 350 -8.10 -1.86 11.18
N GLY A 351 -7.97 -1.11 12.29
CA GLY A 351 -8.75 -1.32 13.52
C GLY A 351 -10.25 -1.29 13.27
N ARG A 352 -10.77 -0.25 12.60
CA ARG A 352 -12.20 -0.17 12.25
C ARG A 352 -12.68 -1.35 11.39
N ILE A 353 -11.88 -1.75 10.40
CA ILE A 353 -12.23 -2.87 9.50
C ILE A 353 -12.24 -4.20 10.26
N TYR A 354 -11.28 -4.39 11.16
CA TYR A 354 -11.18 -5.58 11.99
C TYR A 354 -12.29 -5.64 13.04
N GLU A 355 -12.57 -4.54 13.74
CA GLU A 355 -13.69 -4.43 14.67
C GLU A 355 -15.02 -4.73 13.97
N HIS A 356 -15.23 -4.20 12.76
CA HIS A 356 -16.41 -4.50 11.97
C HIS A 356 -16.52 -5.99 11.64
N TYR A 357 -15.43 -6.61 11.19
CA TYR A 357 -15.38 -8.06 10.96
C TYR A 357 -15.80 -8.85 12.22
N THR A 358 -15.19 -8.54 13.37
CA THR A 358 -15.52 -9.21 14.64
C THR A 358 -16.93 -8.91 15.14
N SER A 359 -17.51 -7.77 14.77
CA SER A 359 -18.90 -7.43 15.14
C SER A 359 -19.93 -8.19 14.31
N LEU A 360 -19.56 -8.63 13.11
CA LEU A 360 -20.40 -9.45 12.24
C LEU A 360 -20.36 -10.93 12.64
N ASP A 361 -19.23 -11.41 13.18
CA ASP A 361 -19.04 -12.76 13.71
C ASP A 361 -19.78 -12.91 15.06
N LEU A 362 -21.02 -13.39 15.01
CA LEU A 362 -21.92 -13.40 16.17
C LEU A 362 -21.68 -14.59 17.09
N ASP A 363 -21.16 -15.70 16.55
CA ASP A 363 -20.85 -16.89 17.34
C ASP A 363 -19.39 -16.95 17.81
N GLY A 364 -18.53 -16.09 17.27
CA GLY A 364 -17.13 -15.92 17.66
C GLY A 364 -16.23 -17.04 17.16
N ASP A 365 -16.60 -17.71 16.07
CA ASP A 365 -15.83 -18.82 15.49
C ASP A 365 -14.65 -18.34 14.60
N GLY A 366 -14.58 -17.04 14.33
CA GLY A 366 -13.52 -16.39 13.56
C GLY A 366 -13.75 -16.38 12.04
N VAL A 367 -14.92 -16.81 11.55
CA VAL A 367 -15.35 -16.73 10.15
C VAL A 367 -16.76 -16.13 10.04
N LEU A 368 -17.17 -15.74 8.83
CA LEU A 368 -18.51 -15.21 8.60
C LEU A 368 -19.35 -16.16 7.75
N SER A 369 -20.56 -16.44 8.23
CA SER A 369 -21.63 -17.09 7.49
C SER A 369 -22.38 -16.11 6.58
N ILE A 370 -23.25 -16.64 5.71
CA ILE A 370 -24.14 -15.84 4.85
C ILE A 370 -25.00 -14.89 5.69
N ASP A 371 -25.59 -15.40 6.77
CA ASP A 371 -26.47 -14.63 7.65
C ASP A 371 -25.72 -13.51 8.39
N GLU A 372 -24.44 -13.73 8.73
CA GLU A 372 -23.59 -12.74 9.39
C GLU A 372 -23.14 -11.65 8.41
N LEU A 373 -22.64 -12.02 7.23
CA LEU A 373 -22.28 -11.03 6.21
C LEU A 373 -23.51 -10.23 5.74
N ALA A 374 -24.70 -10.82 5.75
CA ALA A 374 -25.95 -10.11 5.44
C ALA A 374 -26.24 -8.94 6.40
N ARG A 375 -25.52 -8.80 7.52
CA ARG A 375 -25.60 -7.63 8.42
C ARG A 375 -24.65 -6.50 8.05
N TYR A 376 -23.75 -6.71 7.09
CA TYR A 376 -22.79 -5.71 6.63
C TYR A 376 -23.49 -4.41 6.20
N CYS A 377 -23.00 -3.27 6.70
CA CYS A 377 -23.58 -1.93 6.47
C CYS A 377 -25.09 -1.85 6.79
N ASP A 378 -25.51 -2.35 7.96
CA ASP A 378 -26.92 -2.43 8.39
C ASP A 378 -27.82 -3.20 7.40
N SER A 379 -27.33 -4.33 6.89
CA SER A 379 -28.06 -5.12 5.90
C SER A 379 -28.40 -4.33 4.63
N SER A 380 -27.48 -3.52 4.13
CA SER A 380 -27.71 -2.73 2.92
C SER A 380 -27.62 -3.52 1.61
N PHE A 381 -26.93 -4.66 1.62
CA PHE A 381 -26.76 -5.54 0.46
C PHE A 381 -27.96 -6.48 0.33
N THR A 382 -28.40 -6.76 -0.90
CA THR A 382 -29.54 -7.66 -1.13
C THR A 382 -29.17 -9.12 -0.88
N SER A 383 -30.15 -9.96 -0.50
CA SER A 383 -29.93 -11.40 -0.25
C SER A 383 -29.24 -12.08 -1.44
N LEU A 384 -29.72 -11.80 -2.66
CA LEU A 384 -29.14 -12.31 -3.91
C LEU A 384 -27.65 -11.98 -4.01
N VAL A 385 -27.26 -10.76 -3.66
CA VAL A 385 -25.85 -10.32 -3.75
C VAL A 385 -24.99 -11.04 -2.73
N VAL A 386 -25.47 -11.15 -1.48
CA VAL A 386 -24.74 -11.86 -0.41
C VAL A 386 -24.55 -13.33 -0.80
N GLU A 387 -25.60 -14.02 -1.23
CA GLU A 387 -25.52 -15.42 -1.71
C GLU A 387 -24.48 -15.58 -2.83
N ARG A 388 -24.49 -14.66 -3.79
CA ARG A 388 -23.54 -14.66 -4.92
C ARG A 388 -22.11 -14.35 -4.51
N VAL A 389 -21.88 -13.53 -3.49
CA VAL A 389 -20.54 -13.35 -2.92
C VAL A 389 -20.00 -14.69 -2.41
N PHE A 390 -20.80 -15.46 -1.67
CA PHE A 390 -20.41 -16.76 -1.14
C PHE A 390 -20.22 -17.82 -2.23
N GLU A 391 -21.06 -17.80 -3.27
CA GLU A 391 -20.91 -18.73 -4.39
C GLU A 391 -19.64 -18.46 -5.21
N CYS A 392 -19.33 -17.18 -5.47
CA CYS A 392 -18.29 -16.79 -6.41
C CYS A 392 -16.91 -16.61 -5.80
N HIS A 393 -16.83 -16.13 -4.55
CA HIS A 393 -15.57 -15.67 -3.96
C HIS A 393 -15.20 -16.36 -2.66
N VAL A 394 -16.14 -17.03 -1.98
CA VAL A 394 -15.86 -17.74 -0.73
C VAL A 394 -15.46 -19.20 -1.01
N PRO A 395 -14.28 -19.66 -0.55
CA PRO A 395 -13.87 -21.05 -0.71
C PRO A 395 -14.85 -22.04 -0.06
N HIS A 396 -15.01 -23.21 -0.67
CA HIS A 396 -15.85 -24.27 -0.11
C HIS A 396 -15.07 -25.01 0.99
N SER A 397 -15.49 -24.86 2.25
CA SER A 397 -14.98 -25.65 3.37
C SER A 397 -15.99 -26.74 3.74
N GLY A 398 -15.87 -27.91 3.11
CA GLY A 398 -16.79 -29.03 3.35
C GLY A 398 -18.21 -28.73 2.89
N LYS A 399 -19.17 -28.65 3.82
CA LYS A 399 -20.61 -28.39 3.53
C LYS A 399 -21.03 -26.92 3.69
N HIS A 400 -20.19 -26.07 4.28
CA HIS A 400 -20.54 -24.70 4.58
C HIS A 400 -19.61 -23.74 3.82
N HIS A 401 -20.20 -22.67 3.27
CA HIS A 401 -19.42 -21.56 2.75
C HIS A 401 -19.13 -20.63 3.92
N VAL A 402 -17.85 -20.49 4.28
CA VAL A 402 -17.41 -19.65 5.41
C VAL A 402 -16.37 -18.66 4.92
N MET A 403 -16.61 -17.38 5.18
CA MET A 403 -15.76 -16.28 4.76
C MET A 403 -14.74 -15.99 5.86
N ASP A 404 -13.46 -16.29 5.61
CA ASP A 404 -12.38 -15.89 6.50
C ASP A 404 -12.08 -14.38 6.38
N TYR A 405 -11.30 -13.85 7.32
CA TYR A 405 -10.88 -12.45 7.33
C TYR A 405 -10.22 -12.02 6.01
N LYS A 406 -9.43 -12.91 5.41
CA LYS A 406 -8.78 -12.67 4.12
C LYS A 406 -9.78 -12.44 2.99
N THR A 407 -10.82 -13.27 2.92
CA THR A 407 -11.89 -13.16 1.91
C THR A 407 -12.79 -11.97 2.20
N TYR A 408 -13.04 -11.68 3.47
CA TYR A 408 -13.76 -10.47 3.88
C TYR A 408 -13.04 -9.20 3.42
N LEU A 409 -11.72 -9.12 3.56
CA LEU A 409 -10.95 -7.97 3.05
C LEU A 409 -11.10 -7.78 1.54
N ASP A 410 -11.17 -8.86 0.75
CA ASP A 410 -11.46 -8.74 -0.69
C ASP A 410 -12.82 -8.12 -0.95
N PHE A 411 -13.83 -8.50 -0.16
CA PHE A 411 -15.17 -7.94 -0.25
C PHE A 411 -15.19 -6.45 0.10
N VAL A 412 -14.52 -6.05 1.18
CA VAL A 412 -14.38 -4.64 1.58
C VAL A 412 -13.70 -3.83 0.47
N ILE A 413 -12.54 -4.28 -0.01
CA ILE A 413 -11.80 -3.58 -1.09
C ILE A 413 -12.64 -3.48 -2.37
N ALA A 414 -13.36 -4.54 -2.73
CA ALA A 414 -14.20 -4.56 -3.93
C ALA A 414 -15.36 -3.57 -3.86
N THR A 415 -15.95 -3.40 -2.67
CA THR A 415 -17.13 -2.55 -2.48
C THR A 415 -16.75 -1.08 -2.28
N GLU A 416 -15.66 -0.78 -1.55
CA GLU A 416 -15.18 0.59 -1.31
C GLU A 416 -14.48 1.19 -2.53
N HIS A 417 -13.82 0.37 -3.35
CA HIS A 417 -13.08 0.82 -4.54
C HIS A 417 -13.68 0.27 -5.83
N ALA A 418 -15.02 0.23 -5.92
CA ALA A 418 -15.81 -0.34 -7.02
C ALA A 418 -15.45 0.19 -8.43
N ALA A 419 -14.87 1.40 -8.50
CA ALA A 419 -14.42 2.00 -9.76
C ALA A 419 -13.15 1.37 -10.34
N THR A 420 -12.39 0.60 -9.55
CA THR A 420 -11.14 -0.02 -9.99
C THR A 420 -11.40 -1.28 -10.81
N LEU A 421 -10.58 -1.54 -11.83
CA LEU A 421 -10.74 -2.70 -12.71
C LEU A 421 -10.84 -4.06 -11.97
N PRO A 422 -10.03 -4.32 -10.92
CA PRO A 422 -10.15 -5.57 -10.14
C PRO A 422 -11.47 -5.67 -9.39
N ALA A 423 -11.95 -4.58 -8.78
CA ALA A 423 -13.25 -4.51 -8.13
C ALA A 423 -14.40 -4.72 -9.13
N MET A 424 -14.33 -4.08 -10.30
CA MET A 424 -15.31 -4.31 -11.36
C MET A 424 -15.40 -5.79 -11.76
N LYS A 425 -14.27 -6.50 -11.88
CA LYS A 425 -14.26 -7.95 -12.17
C LYS A 425 -14.82 -8.79 -11.03
N TYR A 426 -14.54 -8.40 -9.78
CA TYR A 426 -15.10 -9.03 -8.59
C TYR A 426 -16.63 -8.93 -8.61
N ILE A 427 -17.15 -7.72 -8.84
CA ILE A 427 -18.58 -7.43 -8.93
C ILE A 427 -19.21 -8.10 -10.15
N TRP A 428 -18.54 -8.09 -11.30
CA TRP A 428 -19.02 -8.77 -12.50
C TRP A 428 -19.28 -10.27 -12.27
N SER A 429 -18.43 -10.93 -11.47
CA SER A 429 -18.61 -12.34 -11.12
C SER A 429 -19.86 -12.58 -10.27
N ILE A 430 -20.29 -11.59 -9.49
CA ILE A 430 -21.55 -11.63 -8.71
C ILE A 430 -22.74 -11.50 -9.67
N LEU A 431 -22.68 -10.56 -10.61
CA LEU A 431 -23.75 -10.26 -11.57
C LEU A 431 -23.98 -11.36 -12.62
N ASP A 432 -22.94 -12.10 -13.00
CA ASP A 432 -22.99 -13.18 -13.99
C ASP A 432 -23.57 -14.48 -13.40
N LEU A 433 -24.90 -14.50 -13.18
CA LEU A 433 -25.63 -15.66 -12.64
C LEU A 433 -25.51 -16.90 -13.53
N GLU A 434 -25.48 -16.70 -14.84
CA GLU A 434 -25.41 -17.77 -15.84
C GLU A 434 -23.97 -18.30 -16.02
N GLY A 435 -22.96 -17.63 -15.46
CA GLY A 435 -21.55 -18.02 -15.55
C GLY A 435 -20.98 -17.93 -16.97
N THR A 436 -21.51 -17.02 -17.81
CA THR A 436 -21.11 -16.87 -19.21
C THR A 436 -19.69 -16.33 -19.36
N LYS A 437 -19.22 -15.55 -18.37
CA LYS A 437 -17.98 -14.77 -18.33
C LYS A 437 -17.84 -13.67 -19.38
N SER A 438 -18.77 -13.57 -20.33
CA SER A 438 -18.70 -12.61 -21.43
C SER A 438 -19.76 -11.51 -21.34
N TYR A 439 -20.97 -11.84 -20.93
CA TYR A 439 -22.08 -10.89 -20.87
C TYR A 439 -23.04 -11.21 -19.70
N VAL A 440 -23.80 -10.20 -19.27
CA VAL A 440 -24.92 -10.35 -18.34
C VAL A 440 -26.18 -9.96 -19.07
N THR A 441 -27.19 -10.84 -19.08
CA THR A 441 -28.47 -10.58 -19.74
C THR A 441 -29.22 -9.46 -19.04
N VAL A 442 -29.99 -8.67 -19.80
CA VAL A 442 -30.84 -7.60 -19.23
C VAL A 442 -31.87 -8.19 -18.25
N ASP A 443 -32.33 -9.42 -18.48
CA ASP A 443 -33.21 -10.13 -17.55
C ASP A 443 -32.51 -10.52 -16.23
N THR A 444 -31.22 -10.85 -16.27
CA THR A 444 -30.43 -11.03 -15.05
C THR A 444 -30.31 -9.72 -14.27
N LEU A 445 -29.97 -8.62 -14.95
CA LEU A 445 -29.90 -7.29 -14.31
C LEU A 445 -31.25 -6.85 -13.72
N ARG A 446 -32.36 -7.18 -14.41
CA ARG A 446 -33.73 -6.97 -13.89
C ARG A 446 -33.95 -7.71 -12.57
N GLY A 447 -33.39 -8.91 -12.41
CA GLY A 447 -33.42 -9.68 -11.17
C GLY A 447 -32.79 -8.90 -10.01
N PHE A 448 -31.58 -8.38 -10.19
CA PHE A 448 -30.92 -7.53 -9.18
C PHE A 448 -31.72 -6.26 -8.89
N CYS A 449 -32.24 -5.58 -9.92
CA CYS A 449 -33.06 -4.39 -9.75
C CYS A 449 -34.37 -4.68 -8.99
N LYS A 450 -34.93 -5.88 -9.11
CA LYS A 450 -36.13 -6.30 -8.39
C LYS A 450 -35.86 -6.46 -6.89
N GLU A 451 -34.74 -7.05 -6.52
CA GLU A 451 -34.31 -7.14 -5.12
C GLU A 451 -34.12 -5.74 -4.53
N VAL A 452 -33.39 -4.87 -5.24
CA VAL A 452 -33.17 -3.48 -4.82
C VAL A 452 -34.50 -2.74 -4.61
N ALA A 453 -35.42 -2.80 -5.57
CA ALA A 453 -36.74 -2.17 -5.45
C ALA A 453 -37.54 -2.73 -4.26
N SER A 454 -37.49 -4.05 -4.03
CA SER A 454 -38.21 -4.68 -2.93
C SER A 454 -37.67 -4.24 -1.57
N GLU A 455 -36.35 -4.14 -1.43
CA GLU A 455 -35.71 -3.66 -0.20
C GLU A 455 -35.97 -2.18 0.06
N LEU A 456 -35.98 -1.32 -0.96
CA LEU A 456 -36.36 0.10 -0.83
C LEU A 456 -37.77 0.27 -0.26
N ILE A 457 -38.71 -0.54 -0.76
CA ILE A 457 -40.11 -0.53 -0.31
C ILE A 457 -40.21 -1.10 1.11
N ALA A 458 -39.56 -2.23 1.38
CA ALA A 458 -39.61 -2.90 2.67
C ALA A 458 -39.03 -2.03 3.80
N ASN A 459 -37.98 -1.27 3.51
CA ASN A 459 -37.35 -0.33 4.47
C ASN A 459 -38.00 1.06 4.49
N GLY A 460 -39.07 1.28 3.70
CA GLY A 460 -39.82 2.54 3.68
C GLY A 460 -39.08 3.75 3.10
N LEU A 461 -38.02 3.51 2.32
CA LEU A 461 -37.23 4.56 1.67
C LEU A 461 -37.92 5.10 0.41
N MET A 462 -38.68 4.26 -0.30
CA MET A 462 -39.45 4.63 -1.49
C MET A 462 -40.76 3.82 -1.57
N THR A 463 -41.86 4.42 -2.05
CA THR A 463 -43.18 3.75 -2.12
C THR A 463 -43.54 3.23 -3.50
N ASP A 464 -43.13 3.93 -4.57
CA ASP A 464 -43.60 3.68 -5.94
C ASP A 464 -42.44 3.38 -6.92
N ILE A 465 -41.35 2.81 -6.41
CA ILE A 465 -40.20 2.41 -7.23
C ILE A 465 -40.45 1.02 -7.84
N SER A 466 -40.19 0.89 -9.14
CA SER A 466 -40.29 -0.39 -9.85
C SER A 466 -38.93 -0.88 -10.31
N ALA A 467 -38.77 -2.21 -10.37
CA ALA A 467 -37.57 -2.84 -10.92
C ALA A 467 -37.25 -2.37 -12.35
N GLN A 468 -38.29 -2.09 -13.15
CA GLN A 468 -38.12 -1.57 -14.52
C GLN A 468 -37.56 -0.15 -14.51
N SER A 469 -37.96 0.71 -13.57
CA SER A 469 -37.42 2.08 -13.48
C SER A 469 -35.91 2.05 -13.22
N ILE A 470 -35.48 1.32 -12.18
CA ILE A 470 -34.07 1.16 -11.82
C ILE A 470 -33.29 0.57 -12.99
N LEU A 471 -33.82 -0.49 -13.62
CA LEU A 471 -33.19 -1.13 -14.77
C LEU A 471 -33.02 -0.17 -15.94
N SER A 472 -34.04 0.64 -16.25
CA SER A 472 -34.00 1.58 -17.38
C SER A 472 -32.86 2.57 -17.19
N GLU A 473 -32.75 3.13 -15.99
CA GLU A 473 -31.70 4.09 -15.63
C GLU A 473 -30.30 3.45 -15.62
N VAL A 474 -30.17 2.23 -15.09
CA VAL A 474 -28.91 1.47 -15.16
C VAL A 474 -28.50 1.22 -16.62
N ILE A 475 -29.42 0.81 -17.49
CA ILE A 475 -29.14 0.56 -18.90
C ILE A 475 -28.81 1.85 -19.65
N ASP A 476 -29.49 2.95 -19.35
CA ASP A 476 -29.22 4.26 -19.94
C ASP A 476 -27.83 4.76 -19.56
N MET A 477 -27.41 4.58 -18.29
CA MET A 477 -26.04 4.89 -17.85
C MET A 477 -24.98 4.02 -18.54
N ILE A 478 -25.22 2.71 -18.66
CA ILE A 478 -24.27 1.78 -19.28
C ILE A 478 -24.17 2.02 -20.80
N ASN A 479 -25.30 2.31 -21.45
CA ASN A 479 -25.46 2.40 -22.90
C ASN A 479 -24.79 1.22 -23.64
N PRO A 480 -25.31 -0.01 -23.45
CA PRO A 480 -24.72 -1.22 -24.02
C PRO A 480 -24.84 -1.24 -25.55
N LYS A 481 -23.91 -1.94 -26.21
CA LYS A 481 -23.94 -2.08 -27.69
C LYS A 481 -25.16 -2.87 -28.18
N TRP A 482 -25.64 -3.81 -27.36
CA TRP A 482 -26.80 -4.64 -27.63
C TRP A 482 -27.85 -4.49 -26.53
N HIS A 483 -29.13 -4.53 -26.92
CA HIS A 483 -30.22 -4.26 -25.99
C HIS A 483 -30.65 -5.47 -25.13
N GLU A 484 -30.13 -6.67 -25.41
CA GLU A 484 -30.50 -7.90 -24.66
C GLU A 484 -29.47 -8.29 -23.60
N TRP A 485 -28.25 -7.79 -23.71
CA TRP A 485 -27.18 -8.07 -22.75
C TRP A 485 -26.18 -6.93 -22.66
N VAL A 486 -25.50 -6.88 -21.53
CA VAL A 486 -24.39 -5.97 -21.23
C VAL A 486 -23.09 -6.76 -21.26
N GLU A 487 -22.06 -6.24 -21.91
CA GLU A 487 -20.70 -6.78 -21.84
C GLU A 487 -19.85 -6.00 -20.80
N PHE A 488 -18.79 -6.63 -20.29
CA PHE A 488 -17.88 -5.95 -19.36
C PHE A 488 -17.27 -4.66 -19.95
N ASP A 489 -16.97 -4.67 -21.26
CA ASP A 489 -16.49 -3.49 -22.01
C ASP A 489 -17.53 -2.37 -22.05
N ASP A 490 -18.83 -2.68 -22.00
CA ASP A 490 -19.88 -1.66 -21.96
C ASP A 490 -19.83 -0.89 -20.64
N ILE A 491 -19.69 -1.59 -19.51
CA ILE A 491 -19.56 -0.96 -18.19
C ILE A 491 -18.30 -0.07 -18.14
N VAL A 492 -17.15 -0.57 -18.62
CA VAL A 492 -15.90 0.22 -18.65
C VAL A 492 -16.03 1.45 -19.55
N ARG A 493 -16.63 1.29 -20.74
CA ARG A 493 -16.80 2.37 -21.71
C ARG A 493 -17.74 3.47 -21.23
N SER A 494 -18.76 3.10 -20.45
CA SER A 494 -19.75 4.05 -19.93
C SER A 494 -19.14 5.15 -19.05
N GLY A 495 -18.05 4.85 -18.33
CA GLY A 495 -17.51 5.76 -17.32
C GLY A 495 -18.36 5.89 -16.05
N HIS A 496 -19.49 5.18 -15.97
CA HIS A 496 -20.44 5.21 -14.85
C HIS A 496 -20.34 4.02 -13.90
N GLN A 497 -19.27 3.22 -14.01
CA GLN A 497 -19.08 2.00 -13.19
C GLN A 497 -19.08 2.27 -11.68
N ALA A 498 -18.60 3.43 -11.24
CA ALA A 498 -18.56 3.83 -9.83
C ALA A 498 -19.96 4.05 -9.23
N THR A 499 -20.98 4.20 -10.09
CA THR A 499 -22.37 4.42 -9.71
C THR A 499 -23.20 3.19 -10.01
N VAL A 500 -23.13 2.67 -11.23
CA VAL A 500 -23.90 1.52 -11.71
C VAL A 500 -23.65 0.27 -10.88
N LEU A 501 -22.37 -0.05 -10.60
CA LEU A 501 -22.04 -1.30 -9.93
C LEU A 501 -22.51 -1.30 -8.46
N PRO A 502 -22.23 -0.27 -7.63
CA PRO A 502 -22.75 -0.23 -6.26
C PRO A 502 -24.28 -0.24 -6.16
N ILE A 503 -25.00 0.39 -7.10
CA ILE A 503 -26.47 0.38 -7.18
C ILE A 503 -27.02 -1.05 -7.30
N LEU A 504 -26.41 -1.88 -8.15
CA LEU A 504 -26.86 -3.25 -8.37
C LEU A 504 -26.60 -4.17 -7.16
N LEU A 505 -25.74 -3.76 -6.24
CA LEU A 505 -25.37 -4.54 -5.05
C LEU A 505 -26.19 -4.19 -3.81
N SER A 506 -26.52 -2.90 -3.64
CA SER A 506 -27.11 -2.39 -2.41
C SER A 506 -28.20 -1.35 -2.70
N TYR A 507 -29.33 -1.50 -2.00
CA TYR A 507 -30.44 -0.56 -2.11
C TYR A 507 -30.12 0.82 -1.51
N ARG A 508 -29.24 0.88 -0.49
CA ARG A 508 -28.78 2.17 0.05
C ARG A 508 -27.92 2.95 -0.94
N ASN A 509 -27.15 2.26 -1.79
CA ASN A 509 -26.39 2.92 -2.86
C ASN A 509 -27.33 3.48 -3.94
N PHE A 510 -28.41 2.77 -4.27
CA PHE A 510 -29.45 3.33 -5.14
C PHE A 510 -30.12 4.54 -4.50
N TYR A 511 -30.52 4.45 -3.23
CA TYR A 511 -31.15 5.57 -2.53
C TYR A 511 -30.24 6.80 -2.47
N ALA A 512 -28.97 6.64 -2.11
CA ALA A 512 -28.00 7.74 -2.11
C ALA A 512 -27.78 8.35 -3.50
N TYR A 513 -27.80 7.51 -4.55
CA TYR A 513 -27.76 7.98 -5.93
C TYR A 513 -29.00 8.79 -6.32
N ASP A 514 -30.20 8.31 -5.99
CA ASP A 514 -31.47 8.98 -6.32
C ASP A 514 -31.61 10.32 -5.58
N CYS A 515 -31.22 10.37 -4.31
CA CYS A 515 -31.26 11.59 -3.50
C CYS A 515 -30.17 12.63 -3.84
N ARG A 516 -29.20 12.33 -4.71
CA ARG A 516 -28.06 13.21 -5.00
C ARG A 516 -28.48 14.61 -5.47
N GLU A 517 -29.57 14.70 -6.24
CA GLU A 517 -30.06 15.98 -6.77
C GLU A 517 -30.71 16.82 -5.66
N GLN A 518 -31.43 16.18 -4.73
CA GLN A 518 -32.01 16.83 -3.56
C GLN A 518 -30.92 17.34 -2.62
N THR A 519 -29.94 16.49 -2.30
CA THR A 519 -28.79 16.88 -1.47
C THR A 519 -27.96 17.99 -2.10
N ALA A 520 -27.78 17.98 -3.43
CA ALA A 520 -27.09 19.05 -4.14
C ALA A 520 -27.88 20.36 -4.17
N ALA A 521 -29.22 20.29 -4.21
CA ALA A 521 -30.08 21.47 -4.11
C ALA A 521 -30.03 22.07 -2.69
N GLU A 522 -30.18 21.24 -1.65
CA GLU A 522 -30.09 21.66 -0.24
C GLU A 522 -28.74 22.30 0.09
N ALA A 523 -27.63 21.72 -0.40
CA ALA A 523 -26.30 22.27 -0.20
C ALA A 523 -26.09 23.63 -0.90
N ASN A 524 -26.74 23.88 -2.04
CA ASN A 524 -26.67 25.18 -2.71
C ASN A 524 -27.49 26.25 -1.97
N ASP A 525 -28.60 25.87 -1.34
CA ASP A 525 -29.46 26.78 -0.58
C ASP A 525 -28.80 27.23 0.75
N GLU A 526 -27.95 26.42 1.40
CA GLU A 526 -27.19 26.85 2.59
C GLU A 526 -26.16 27.96 2.32
N TYR A 527 -25.73 28.14 1.07
CA TYR A 527 -24.81 29.21 0.66
C TYR A 527 -25.51 30.44 0.05
N ALA A 528 -26.84 30.42 -0.07
CA ALA A 528 -27.66 31.55 -0.57
C ALA A 528 -28.23 32.39 0.59
#